data_AF-A0A7S2I3A6-F1
#
_entry.id   AF-A0A7S2I3A6-F1
#
_cell.length_a   1.000
_cell.length_b   1.000
_cell.length_c   1.000
_cell.angle_alpha   90.00
_cell.angle_beta   90.00
_cell.angle_gamma   90.00
#
_symmetry.space_group_name_H-M   'P 1'
#
loop_
_entity.id
_entity.type
_entity.pdbx_description
1 polymer ?
#
loop_
_entity_poly.entity_id
_entity_poly.type
_entity_poly.pdbx_seq_one_letter_code
_entity_poly.pdbx_strand_id
1 'polypeptide(L)'
;MLEAPSVSSSRLSMLCHGLSKCDALRKLDICVGITSVGGAGCEGLAETLRFPRLEHLQLRLGACNVTDGFMSRTAQGLEGAKALRVLDLAVTNTPIGNEGILALSTVLPTLVCLDTFNLTICSCKGIQDSALRACLIAVARCGTLRKLKIC
;
A
#
# COMPACT_ATOMS: atom_id res chain seq x y z
N MET A 1 4.75 -31.87 16.19
CA MET A 1 4.87 -30.45 16.54
C MET A 1 3.59 -29.77 16.10
N LEU A 2 2.78 -29.34 17.07
CA LEU A 2 1.46 -28.74 16.84
C LEU A 2 1.67 -27.31 16.32
N GLU A 3 1.40 -27.06 15.05
CA GLU A 3 1.20 -25.70 14.56
C GLU A 3 -0.12 -25.19 15.15
N ALA A 4 -0.02 -24.13 15.96
CA ALA A 4 -1.19 -23.47 16.52
C ALA A 4 -2.07 -22.90 15.38
N PRO A 5 -3.41 -23.02 15.47
CA PRO A 5 -4.30 -22.54 14.43
C PRO A 5 -4.16 -21.02 14.25
N SER A 6 -4.26 -20.60 13.00
CA SER A 6 -4.07 -19.27 12.42
C SER A 6 -5.03 -18.18 12.92
N VAL A 7 -4.93 -17.81 14.20
CA VAL A 7 -5.71 -16.70 14.81
C VAL A 7 -5.33 -15.32 14.25
N SER A 8 -4.27 -15.24 13.45
CA SER A 8 -3.70 -13.97 12.99
C SER A 8 -4.20 -13.50 11.62
N SER A 9 -4.41 -14.41 10.68
CA SER A 9 -5.04 -14.11 9.39
C SER A 9 -6.54 -13.81 9.54
N SER A 10 -7.19 -14.39 10.57
CA SER A 10 -8.64 -14.23 10.80
C SER A 10 -9.05 -12.84 11.28
N ARG A 11 -8.19 -12.12 12.03
CA ARG A 11 -8.52 -10.77 12.50
C ARG A 11 -8.45 -9.72 11.39
N LEU A 12 -7.41 -9.79 10.57
CA LEU A 12 -7.29 -8.86 9.45
C LEU A 12 -8.33 -9.19 8.36
N SER A 13 -8.66 -10.45 8.13
CA SER A 13 -9.73 -10.81 7.19
C SER A 13 -11.11 -10.30 7.64
N MET A 14 -11.42 -10.33 8.94
CA MET A 14 -12.64 -9.70 9.48
C MET A 14 -12.64 -8.18 9.27
N LEU A 15 -11.52 -7.51 9.51
CA LEU A 15 -11.37 -6.08 9.22
C LEU A 15 -11.60 -5.79 7.73
N CYS A 16 -10.97 -6.57 6.85
CA CYS A 16 -11.11 -6.47 5.39
C CYS A 16 -12.58 -6.67 4.96
N HIS A 17 -13.25 -7.68 5.53
CA HIS A 17 -14.66 -7.91 5.27
C HIS A 17 -15.52 -6.70 5.66
N GLY A 18 -15.29 -6.11 6.84
CA GLY A 18 -16.00 -4.89 7.26
C GLY A 18 -15.70 -3.70 6.35
N LEU A 19 -14.43 -3.47 6.05
CA LEU A 19 -13.97 -2.40 5.15
C LEU A 19 -14.58 -2.51 3.75
N SER A 20 -14.79 -3.73 3.23
CA SER A 20 -15.43 -3.95 1.92
C SER A 20 -16.88 -3.44 1.82
N LYS A 21 -17.50 -3.08 2.96
CA LYS A 21 -18.87 -2.52 3.02
C LYS A 21 -18.87 -1.00 3.20
N CYS A 22 -17.71 -0.36 3.29
CA CYS A 22 -17.58 1.06 3.58
C CYS A 22 -17.42 1.90 2.30
N ASP A 23 -18.42 1.93 1.41
CA ASP A 23 -18.35 2.64 0.12
C ASP A 23 -18.21 4.17 0.26
N ALA A 24 -18.59 4.72 1.42
CA ALA A 24 -18.48 6.14 1.74
C ALA A 24 -17.16 6.51 2.44
N LEU A 25 -16.21 5.57 2.59
CA LEU A 25 -14.97 5.81 3.30
C LEU A 25 -14.11 6.86 2.57
N ARG A 26 -13.80 7.96 3.27
CA ARG A 26 -12.95 9.05 2.75
C ARG A 26 -11.54 9.04 3.33
N LYS A 27 -11.34 8.43 4.50
CA LYS A 27 -10.05 8.32 5.15
C LYS A 27 -9.86 6.91 5.69
N LEU A 28 -8.72 6.32 5.36
CA LEU A 28 -8.27 5.05 5.90
C LEU A 28 -6.84 5.21 6.42
N ASP A 29 -6.65 4.85 7.68
CA ASP A 29 -5.35 4.82 8.34
C ASP A 29 -5.18 3.44 8.98
N ILE A 30 -4.21 2.67 8.50
CA ILE A 30 -3.90 1.35 9.01
C ILE A 30 -2.42 1.29 9.35
N CYS A 31 -2.14 0.90 10.59
CA CYS A 31 -0.80 0.57 11.05
C CYS A 31 -0.78 -0.89 11.50
N VAL A 32 -0.04 -1.73 10.78
CA VAL A 32 0.22 -3.13 11.16
C VAL A 32 1.72 -3.27 11.41
N GLY A 33 2.09 -3.49 12.67
CA GLY A 33 3.47 -3.73 13.07
C GLY A 33 3.84 -5.21 13.11
N ILE A 34 4.94 -5.53 13.81
CA ILE A 34 5.36 -6.89 14.15
C ILE A 34 4.18 -7.58 14.85
N THR A 35 3.40 -8.29 14.07
CA THR A 35 2.20 -8.99 14.50
C THR A 35 2.22 -10.32 13.79
N SER A 36 1.60 -11.33 14.41
CA SER A 36 1.46 -12.65 13.81
C SER A 36 0.65 -12.67 12.51
N VAL A 37 0.12 -11.51 12.05
CA VAL A 37 -0.83 -11.36 10.92
C VAL A 37 -0.29 -11.94 9.62
N GLY A 38 1.03 -12.01 9.45
CA GLY A 38 1.68 -12.65 8.30
C GLY A 38 1.36 -11.98 6.95
N GLY A 39 2.08 -12.41 5.91
CA GLY A 39 1.94 -11.82 4.57
C GLY A 39 0.53 -11.95 4.00
N ALA A 40 -0.09 -13.12 4.18
CA ALA A 40 -1.43 -13.42 3.66
C ALA A 40 -2.52 -12.49 4.23
N GLY A 41 -2.45 -12.12 5.52
CA GLY A 41 -3.38 -11.16 6.10
C GLY A 41 -3.29 -9.81 5.40
N CYS A 42 -2.06 -9.29 5.25
CA CYS A 42 -1.82 -8.01 4.59
C CYS A 42 -2.20 -8.03 3.10
N GLU A 43 -2.02 -9.15 2.40
CA GLU A 43 -2.47 -9.27 1.01
C GLU A 43 -3.99 -9.12 0.87
N GLY A 44 -4.77 -9.71 1.78
CA GLY A 44 -6.23 -9.48 1.82
C GLY A 44 -6.61 -8.02 2.08
N LEU A 45 -5.80 -7.29 2.85
CA LEU A 45 -5.96 -5.84 3.00
C LEU A 45 -5.79 -5.11 1.67
N ALA A 46 -4.75 -5.42 0.91
CA ALA A 46 -4.51 -4.81 -0.39
C ALA A 46 -5.68 -5.04 -1.37
N GLU A 47 -6.27 -6.24 -1.37
CA GLU A 47 -7.44 -6.57 -2.20
C GLU A 47 -8.70 -5.78 -1.82
N THR A 48 -8.76 -5.34 -0.57
CA THR A 48 -9.90 -4.57 -0.03
C THR A 48 -9.80 -3.08 -0.34
N LEU A 49 -8.65 -2.57 -0.77
CA LEU A 49 -8.41 -1.15 -1.06
C LEU A 49 -9.10 -0.68 -2.36
N ARG A 50 -10.42 -0.84 -2.47
CA ARG A 50 -11.23 -0.39 -3.61
C ARG A 50 -12.23 0.66 -3.14
N PHE A 51 -11.73 1.86 -2.91
CA PHE A 51 -12.51 2.96 -2.34
C PHE A 51 -12.54 4.17 -3.30
N PRO A 52 -13.57 4.31 -4.16
CA PRO A 52 -13.61 5.38 -5.16
C PRO A 52 -13.71 6.78 -4.55
N ARG A 53 -14.19 6.89 -3.31
CA ARG A 53 -14.34 8.15 -2.55
C ARG A 53 -13.19 8.40 -1.57
N LEU A 54 -12.16 7.55 -1.54
CA LEU A 54 -11.05 7.71 -0.62
C LEU A 54 -10.24 8.93 -0.98
N GLU A 55 -10.03 9.81 -0.01
CA GLU A 55 -9.25 11.04 -0.15
C GLU A 55 -7.92 10.96 0.58
N HIS A 56 -7.84 10.10 1.60
CA HIS A 56 -6.65 9.91 2.41
C HIS A 56 -6.42 8.42 2.67
N LEU A 57 -5.28 7.92 2.23
CA LEU A 57 -4.80 6.58 2.55
C LEU A 57 -3.46 6.67 3.24
N GLN A 58 -3.38 6.10 4.44
CA GLN A 58 -2.14 5.86 5.15
C GLN A 58 -2.02 4.38 5.49
N LEU A 59 -0.98 3.72 4.98
CA LEU A 59 -0.67 2.33 5.27
C LEU A 59 0.75 2.22 5.80
N ARG A 60 0.89 1.82 7.06
CA ARG A 60 2.18 1.55 7.69
C ARG A 60 2.29 0.07 8.03
N LEU A 61 3.17 -0.64 7.35
CA LEU A 61 3.35 -2.09 7.47
C LEU A 61 4.80 -2.41 7.85
N GLY A 62 4.99 -2.93 9.06
CA GLY A 62 6.30 -3.30 9.61
C GLY A 62 6.39 -4.80 9.88
N ALA A 63 7.41 -5.47 9.34
CA ALA A 63 7.71 -6.88 9.61
C ALA A 63 6.53 -7.85 9.37
N CYS A 64 5.66 -7.53 8.41
CA CYS A 64 4.46 -8.32 8.11
C CYS A 64 4.66 -9.33 6.97
N ASN A 65 5.89 -9.56 6.51
CA ASN A 65 6.20 -10.41 5.35
C ASN A 65 5.40 -10.05 4.07
N VAL A 66 5.15 -8.75 3.85
CA VAL A 66 4.53 -8.28 2.59
C VAL A 66 5.55 -8.32 1.45
N THR A 67 5.09 -8.75 0.29
CA THR A 67 5.92 -8.96 -0.91
C THR A 67 5.55 -7.95 -2.00
N ASP A 68 6.20 -8.04 -3.15
CA ASP A 68 5.78 -7.31 -4.36
C ASP A 68 4.31 -7.54 -4.71
N GLY A 69 3.75 -8.72 -4.43
CA GLY A 69 2.34 -9.01 -4.65
C GLY A 69 1.39 -8.16 -3.80
N PHE A 70 1.80 -7.73 -2.62
CA PHE A 70 1.04 -6.77 -1.81
C PHE A 70 1.00 -5.40 -2.49
N MET A 71 2.15 -4.92 -2.97
CA MET A 71 2.26 -3.64 -3.66
C MET A 71 1.47 -3.63 -4.97
N SER A 72 1.53 -4.70 -5.75
CA SER A 72 0.77 -4.85 -7.01
C SER A 72 -0.74 -4.80 -6.78
N ARG A 73 -1.25 -5.48 -5.75
CA ARG A 73 -2.68 -5.41 -5.38
C ARG A 73 -3.07 -4.06 -4.83
N THR A 74 -2.20 -3.43 -4.05
CA THR A 74 -2.43 -2.05 -3.56
C THR A 74 -2.54 -1.10 -4.75
N ALA A 75 -1.63 -1.22 -5.73
CA ALA A 75 -1.68 -0.43 -6.96
C ALA A 75 -2.99 -0.65 -7.72
N GLN A 76 -3.40 -1.90 -7.90
CA GLN A 76 -4.67 -2.25 -8.55
C GLN A 76 -5.88 -1.65 -7.82
N GLY A 77 -5.92 -1.71 -6.48
CA GLY A 77 -6.99 -1.12 -5.69
C GLY A 77 -7.06 0.41 -5.86
N LEU A 78 -5.90 1.06 -5.96
CA LEU A 78 -5.77 2.50 -6.13
C LEU A 78 -6.18 3.00 -7.53
N GLU A 79 -6.26 2.15 -8.56
CA GLU A 79 -6.65 2.59 -9.92
C GLU A 79 -7.98 3.34 -9.95
N GLY A 80 -8.94 2.94 -9.09
CA GLY A 80 -10.26 3.57 -8.96
C GLY A 80 -10.33 4.75 -7.98
N ALA A 81 -9.28 5.02 -7.20
CA ALA A 81 -9.28 6.02 -6.13
C ALA A 81 -9.06 7.45 -6.66
N LYS A 82 -9.95 7.91 -7.57
CA LYS A 82 -9.79 9.21 -8.26
C LYS A 82 -9.92 10.42 -7.34
N ALA A 83 -10.54 10.26 -6.17
CA ALA A 83 -10.63 11.29 -5.15
C ALA A 83 -9.37 11.41 -4.28
N LEU A 84 -8.40 10.50 -4.41
CA LEU A 84 -7.27 10.40 -3.48
C LEU A 84 -6.37 11.63 -3.57
N ARG A 85 -6.21 12.31 -2.43
CA ARG A 85 -5.37 13.51 -2.27
C ARG A 85 -4.09 13.21 -1.51
N VAL A 86 -4.14 12.26 -0.57
CA VAL A 86 -3.00 11.87 0.25
C VAL A 86 -2.80 10.37 0.15
N LEU A 87 -1.60 9.98 -0.29
CA LEU A 87 -1.12 8.60 -0.25
C LEU A 87 0.16 8.56 0.58
N ASP A 88 0.10 7.90 1.73
CA ASP A 88 1.24 7.67 2.61
C ASP A 88 1.44 6.17 2.80
N LEU A 89 2.52 5.64 2.21
CA LEU A 89 2.88 4.24 2.28
C LEU A 89 4.21 4.11 3.00
N ALA A 90 4.21 3.41 4.13
CA ALA A 90 5.43 3.03 4.84
C ALA A 90 5.51 1.52 4.94
N VAL A 91 6.57 0.94 4.37
CA VAL A 91 6.88 -0.48 4.46
C VAL A 91 8.26 -0.64 5.09
N THR A 92 8.36 -1.49 6.12
CA THR A 92 9.61 -1.64 6.87
C THR A 92 9.88 -3.11 7.17
N ASN A 93 11.11 -3.57 6.90
CA ASN A 93 11.53 -4.95 7.12
C ASN A 93 10.64 -5.97 6.38
N THR A 94 10.47 -5.76 5.07
CA THR A 94 9.61 -6.59 4.22
C THR A 94 10.32 -6.98 2.92
N PRO A 95 10.03 -8.16 2.35
CA PRO A 95 10.61 -8.61 1.09
C PRO A 95 9.96 -7.93 -0.15
N ILE A 96 9.86 -6.60 -0.14
CA ILE A 96 9.49 -5.81 -1.32
C ILE A 96 10.76 -5.51 -2.12
N GLY A 97 10.71 -5.77 -3.42
CA GLY A 97 11.77 -5.50 -4.39
C GLY A 97 11.32 -4.52 -5.47
N ASN A 98 12.03 -4.55 -6.60
CA ASN A 98 11.78 -3.66 -7.73
C ASN A 98 10.33 -3.76 -8.24
N GLU A 99 9.79 -4.97 -8.38
CA GLU A 99 8.48 -5.18 -8.99
C GLU A 99 7.36 -4.50 -8.20
N GLY A 100 7.44 -4.50 -6.86
CA GLY A 100 6.45 -3.81 -6.03
C GLY A 100 6.49 -2.29 -6.22
N ILE A 101 7.68 -1.72 -6.36
CA ILE A 101 7.85 -0.28 -6.63
C ILE A 101 7.39 0.07 -8.05
N LEU A 102 7.72 -0.77 -9.04
CA LEU A 102 7.27 -0.59 -10.41
C LEU A 102 5.74 -0.66 -10.51
N ALA A 103 5.10 -1.61 -9.81
CA ALA A 103 3.65 -1.72 -9.77
C ALA A 103 2.99 -0.47 -9.14
N LEU A 104 3.55 0.08 -8.06
CA LEU A 104 3.06 1.36 -7.54
C LEU A 104 3.24 2.49 -8.57
N SER A 105 4.37 2.49 -9.27
CA SER A 105 4.69 3.52 -10.27
C SER A 105 3.72 3.55 -11.44
N THR A 106 3.09 2.42 -11.80
CA THR A 106 2.10 2.41 -12.90
C THR A 106 0.80 3.12 -12.52
N VAL A 107 0.39 3.08 -11.24
CA VAL A 107 -0.89 3.68 -10.80
C VAL A 107 -0.78 5.18 -10.49
N LEU A 108 0.38 5.66 -10.02
CA LEU A 108 0.54 7.06 -9.58
C LEU A 108 0.04 8.10 -10.60
N PRO A 109 0.34 8.01 -11.92
CA PRO A 109 -0.15 8.98 -12.89
C PRO A 109 -1.67 8.99 -13.07
N THR A 110 -2.36 7.93 -12.63
CA THR A 110 -3.82 7.81 -12.72
C THR A 110 -4.56 8.47 -11.55
N LEU A 111 -3.83 8.84 -10.49
CA LEU A 111 -4.36 9.50 -9.29
C LEU A 111 -4.43 11.01 -9.51
N VAL A 112 -5.40 11.44 -10.31
CA VAL A 112 -5.50 12.81 -10.84
C VAL A 112 -5.62 13.91 -9.77
N CYS A 113 -6.08 13.57 -8.55
CA CYS A 113 -6.22 14.51 -7.44
C CYS A 113 -5.09 14.44 -6.40
N LEU A 114 -4.05 13.63 -6.64
CA LEU A 114 -3.00 13.37 -5.66
C LEU A 114 -2.14 14.62 -5.40
N ASP A 115 -2.26 15.15 -4.18
CA ASP A 115 -1.56 16.36 -3.73
C ASP A 115 -0.32 16.02 -2.89
N THR A 116 -0.40 14.95 -2.10
CA THR A 116 0.67 14.50 -1.21
C THR A 116 0.96 13.02 -1.44
N PHE A 117 2.23 12.71 -1.72
CA PHE A 117 2.73 11.36 -1.82
C PHE A 117 3.95 11.16 -0.92
N ASN A 118 3.81 10.26 0.04
CA ASN A 118 4.89 9.81 0.91
C ASN A 118 5.12 8.31 0.68
N LEU A 119 6.37 7.94 0.41
CA LEU A 119 6.82 6.56 0.32
C LEU A 119 8.01 6.39 1.25
N THR A 120 7.85 5.57 2.29
CA THR A 120 8.95 5.20 3.20
C THR A 120 9.24 3.72 3.03
N ILE A 121 10.46 3.39 2.65
CA ILE A 121 10.89 2.01 2.44
C ILE A 121 12.17 1.77 3.22
N CYS A 122 12.06 1.04 4.33
CA CYS A 122 13.18 0.80 5.22
C CYS A 122 13.49 -0.69 5.34
N SER A 123 14.76 -1.07 5.21
CA SER A 123 15.21 -2.47 5.37
C SER A 123 14.50 -3.46 4.42
N CYS A 124 14.11 -3.02 3.23
CA CYS A 124 13.64 -3.89 2.14
C CYS A 124 14.83 -4.29 1.26
N LYS A 125 14.96 -5.59 0.97
CA LYS A 125 16.09 -6.12 0.19
C LYS A 125 15.71 -6.17 -1.29
N GLY A 126 16.56 -5.62 -2.15
CA GLY A 126 16.44 -5.81 -3.61
C GLY A 126 15.74 -4.70 -4.38
N ILE A 127 15.56 -3.52 -3.77
CA ILE A 127 15.15 -2.31 -4.50
C ILE A 127 16.41 -1.62 -5.03
N GLN A 128 16.46 -1.47 -6.35
CA GLN A 128 17.52 -0.82 -7.10
C GLN A 128 17.10 0.61 -7.46
N ASP A 129 18.09 1.46 -7.74
CA ASP A 129 17.88 2.85 -8.16
C ASP A 129 17.02 2.97 -9.43
N SER A 130 17.03 1.95 -10.30
CA SER A 130 16.19 1.89 -11.50
C SER A 130 14.70 1.90 -11.18
N ALA A 131 14.27 1.17 -10.15
CA ALA A 131 12.88 1.12 -9.72
C ALA A 131 12.45 2.44 -9.06
N LEU A 132 13.30 3.02 -8.22
CA LEU A 132 13.07 4.35 -7.63
C LEU A 132 13.01 5.43 -8.72
N ARG A 133 13.88 5.36 -9.74
CA ARG A 133 13.84 6.27 -10.89
C ARG A 133 12.55 6.15 -11.67
N ALA A 134 12.06 4.94 -11.91
CA ALA A 134 10.76 4.72 -12.55
C ALA A 134 9.62 5.34 -11.72
N CYS A 135 9.66 5.18 -10.40
CA CYS A 135 8.72 5.83 -9.49
C CYS A 135 8.78 7.36 -9.60
N LEU A 136 9.97 7.96 -9.60
CA LEU A 136 10.14 9.41 -9.78
C LEU A 136 9.61 9.91 -11.13
N ILE A 137 9.82 9.15 -12.22
CA ILE A 137 9.26 9.48 -13.54
C ILE A 137 7.73 9.43 -13.50
N ALA A 138 7.14 8.45 -12.82
CA ALA A 138 5.69 8.36 -12.65
C ALA A 138 5.14 9.53 -11.82
N VAL A 139 5.80 9.86 -10.70
CA VAL A 139 5.50 11.00 -9.85
C VAL A 139 5.54 12.32 -10.64
N ALA A 140 6.50 12.51 -11.54
CA ALA A 140 6.58 13.69 -12.40
C ALA A 140 5.37 13.85 -13.34
N ARG A 141 4.59 12.78 -13.58
CA ARG A 141 3.35 12.81 -14.36
C ARG A 141 2.13 13.14 -13.52
N CYS A 142 2.24 13.19 -12.19
CA CYS A 142 1.19 13.63 -11.29
C CYS A 142 1.10 15.17 -11.31
N GLY A 143 0.30 15.73 -12.21
CA GLY A 143 0.22 17.19 -12.42
C GLY A 143 -0.33 18.01 -11.23
N THR A 144 -0.87 17.35 -10.20
CA THR A 144 -1.44 17.99 -9.00
C THR A 144 -0.56 17.88 -7.76
N LEU A 145 0.55 17.14 -7.83
CA LEU A 145 1.37 16.83 -6.67
C LEU A 145 2.12 18.07 -6.15
N ARG A 146 1.97 18.37 -4.86
CA ARG A 146 2.62 19.50 -4.17
C ARG A 146 3.60 19.07 -3.09
N LYS A 147 3.42 17.87 -2.54
CA LYS A 147 4.27 17.32 -1.48
C LYS A 147 4.73 15.93 -1.88
N LEU A 148 6.05 15.76 -1.89
CA LEU A 148 6.70 14.50 -2.18
C LEU A 148 7.70 14.21 -1.07
N LYS A 149 7.63 13.01 -0.51
CA LYS A 149 8.66 12.45 0.37
C LYS A 149 8.94 11.00 -0.04
N ILE A 150 10.18 10.70 -0.40
CA ILE A 150 10.64 9.32 -0.60
C ILE A 150 11.84 9.12 0.34
N CYS A 151 11.75 8.14 1.23
CA CYS A 151 12.76 7.86 2.27
C CYS A 151 13.06 6.37 2.40
#